data_AF-A0AAE3GTJ8-F1
#
_entry.id   AF-A0AAE3GTJ8-F1
#
_cell.length_a   1.000
_cell.length_b   1.000
_cell.length_c   1.000
_cell.angle_alpha   90.00
_cell.angle_beta   90.00
_cell.angle_gamma   90.00
#
_symmetry.space_group_name_H-M   'P 1'
#
loop_
_entity.id
_entity.type
_entity.pdbx_description
1 polymer ?
#
loop_
_entity_poly.entity_id
_entity_poly.type
_entity_poly.pdbx_seq_one_letter_code
_entity_poly.pdbx_strand_id
1 'polypeptide(L)'
;MANLSERRKQRRGRIFPEGTIPPGELAKRQTERTKIGQRCREIFELIRPELIEKYYNWFIAIEPDSGEYLVDPKLLGIIQKIRDRYGDKEVMLTTFRLNETGACGKI
;
A
#
# COMPACT_ATOMS: atom_id res chain seq x y z
N MET A 1 36.09 40.26 24.46
CA MET A 1 34.85 39.89 25.16
C MET A 1 33.67 40.15 24.23
N ALA A 2 32.94 39.11 23.83
CA ALA A 2 31.48 39.12 23.63
C ALA A 2 31.07 37.81 22.95
N ASN A 3 30.32 37.02 23.72
CA ASN A 3 29.81 35.69 23.44
C ASN A 3 28.54 35.84 22.58
N LEU A 4 28.53 35.36 21.33
CA LEU A 4 27.28 35.23 20.57
C LEU A 4 26.62 33.91 20.98
N SER A 5 25.74 34.05 21.97
CA SER A 5 24.81 33.05 22.47
C SER A 5 24.23 32.17 21.36
N GLU A 6 24.38 30.85 21.51
CA GLU A 6 23.70 29.82 20.71
C GLU A 6 22.18 30.05 20.69
N ARG A 7 21.64 30.54 19.57
CA ARG A 7 20.21 30.43 19.32
C ARG A 7 19.89 28.98 18.95
N ARG A 8 19.59 28.14 19.96
CA ARG A 8 19.00 26.81 19.75
C ARG A 8 17.76 26.97 18.85
N LYS A 9 17.80 26.35 17.67
CA LYS A 9 16.65 26.19 16.75
C LYS A 9 15.44 25.71 17.55
N GLN A 10 14.34 26.47 17.54
CA GLN A 10 13.07 26.01 18.08
C GLN A 10 12.67 24.71 17.38
N ARG A 11 12.62 23.60 18.13
CA ARG A 11 12.09 22.33 17.65
C ARG A 11 10.58 22.52 17.46
N ARG A 12 10.13 22.67 16.21
CA ARG A 12 8.71 22.67 15.87
C ARG A 12 8.15 21.30 16.27
N GLY A 13 7.43 21.26 17.39
CA GLY A 13 6.76 20.05 17.86
C GLY A 13 5.69 19.57 16.88
N ARG A 14 5.17 18.38 17.15
CA ARG A 14 4.06 17.73 16.43
C ARG A 14 2.82 18.63 16.46
N ILE A 15 2.29 18.98 15.29
CA ILE A 15 1.14 19.90 15.13
C ILE A 15 -0.18 19.23 15.54
N PHE A 16 -0.21 17.89 15.55
CA PHE A 16 -1.41 17.11 15.84
C PHE A 16 -1.40 16.57 17.28
N PRO A 17 -2.57 16.50 17.96
CA PRO A 17 -2.67 15.85 19.25
C PRO A 17 -2.19 14.40 19.18
N GLU A 18 -1.64 13.91 20.29
CA GLU A 18 -1.07 12.58 20.40
C GLU A 18 -2.16 11.52 20.52
N GLY A 19 -2.89 11.30 19.43
CA GLY A 19 -3.76 10.13 19.27
C GLY A 19 -2.92 8.88 19.11
N THR A 20 -2.43 8.32 20.22
CA THR A 20 -1.72 7.05 20.21
C THR A 20 -2.75 5.93 20.11
N ILE A 21 -2.81 5.26 18.95
CA ILE A 21 -3.62 4.06 18.79
C ILE A 21 -3.15 3.03 19.83
N PRO A 22 -4.05 2.43 20.63
CA PRO A 22 -3.65 1.42 21.61
C PRO A 22 -2.88 0.27 20.95
N PRO A 23 -1.84 -0.30 21.61
CA PRO A 23 -1.06 -1.39 21.04
C PRO A 23 -1.89 -2.60 20.60
N GLY A 24 -2.95 -2.93 21.35
CA GLY A 24 -3.86 -4.02 21.00
C GLY A 24 -4.67 -3.77 19.72
N GLU A 25 -5.04 -2.51 19.46
CA GLU A 25 -5.75 -2.15 18.24
C GLU A 25 -4.81 -2.11 17.03
N LEU A 26 -3.58 -1.63 17.22
CA LEU A 26 -2.53 -1.71 16.19
C LEU A 26 -2.25 -3.16 15.78
N ALA A 27 -2.14 -4.07 16.74
CA ALA A 27 -1.91 -5.49 16.47
C ALA A 27 -3.06 -6.13 15.67
N LYS A 28 -4.32 -5.77 16.01
CA LYS A 28 -5.50 -6.23 15.25
C LYS A 28 -5.46 -5.74 13.81
N ARG A 29 -5.27 -4.44 13.60
CA ARG A 29 -5.17 -3.83 12.25
C ARG A 29 -4.05 -4.45 11.43
N GLN A 30 -2.89 -4.71 12.05
CA GLN A 30 -1.78 -5.37 11.38
C GLN A 30 -2.15 -6.80 10.95
N THR A 31 -2.78 -7.56 11.85
CA THR A 31 -3.22 -8.93 11.57
C THR A 31 -4.22 -8.98 10.42
N GLU A 32 -5.20 -8.08 10.40
CA GLU A 32 -6.20 -7.97 9.33
C GLU A 32 -5.56 -7.65 7.98
N ARG A 33 -4.66 -6.66 7.94
CA ARG A 33 -3.91 -6.30 6.73
C ARG A 33 -3.05 -7.45 6.23
N THR A 34 -2.40 -8.20 7.12
CA THR A 34 -1.59 -9.36 6.75
C THR A 34 -2.46 -10.48 6.15
N LYS A 35 -3.63 -10.76 6.74
CA LYS A 35 -4.57 -11.76 6.20
C LYS A 35 -5.05 -11.40 4.79
N ILE A 36 -5.42 -10.13 4.59
CA ILE A 36 -5.84 -9.63 3.27
C ILE A 36 -4.70 -9.74 2.26
N GLY A 37 -3.49 -9.32 2.65
CA GLY A 37 -2.31 -9.41 1.80
C GLY A 37 -1.97 -10.85 1.41
N GLN A 38 -2.11 -11.80 2.33
CA GLN A 38 -1.89 -13.24 2.06
C GLN A 38 -2.89 -13.78 1.03
N ARG A 39 -4.20 -13.51 1.20
CA ARG A 39 -5.22 -13.92 0.22
C ARG A 39 -4.97 -13.33 -1.16
N CYS A 40 -4.68 -12.03 -1.23
CA CYS A 40 -4.35 -11.38 -2.50
C CYS A 40 -3.09 -11.96 -3.12
N ARG A 41 -2.12 -12.41 -2.30
CA ARG A 41 -0.88 -13.03 -2.77
C ARG A 41 -1.13 -14.39 -3.40
N GLU A 42 -1.97 -15.21 -2.80
CA GLU A 42 -2.36 -16.52 -3.37
C GLU A 42 -2.97 -16.33 -4.76
N ILE A 43 -3.90 -15.39 -4.90
CA ILE A 43 -4.52 -15.04 -6.19
C ILE A 43 -3.46 -14.52 -7.19
N PHE A 44 -2.58 -13.62 -6.74
CA PHE A 44 -1.50 -13.09 -7.56
C PHE A 44 -0.62 -14.19 -8.16
N GLU A 45 -0.20 -15.17 -7.36
CA GLU A 45 0.67 -16.26 -7.82
C GLU A 45 0.00 -17.12 -8.88
N LEU A 46 -1.33 -17.30 -8.81
CA LEU A 46 -2.10 -18.06 -9.79
C LEU A 46 -2.19 -17.33 -11.14
N ILE A 47 -2.49 -16.04 -11.14
CA ILE A 47 -2.71 -15.26 -12.37
C ILE A 47 -1.43 -14.70 -12.98
N ARG A 48 -0.35 -14.60 -12.19
CA ARG A 48 0.90 -13.96 -12.61
C ARG A 48 1.51 -14.60 -13.86
N PRO A 49 1.64 -15.94 -13.99
CA PRO A 49 2.33 -16.54 -15.14
C PRO A 49 1.69 -16.18 -16.48
N GLU A 50 0.37 -16.01 -16.51
CA GLU A 50 -0.36 -15.63 -17.71
C GLU A 50 -0.26 -14.13 -18.00
N LEU A 51 -0.29 -13.29 -16.96
CA LEU A 51 -0.31 -11.84 -17.10
C LEU A 51 1.08 -11.22 -17.26
N ILE A 52 2.13 -11.87 -16.75
CA ILE A 52 3.50 -11.35 -16.76
C ILE A 52 4.04 -11.20 -18.18
N GLU A 53 3.64 -12.09 -19.11
CA GLU A 53 4.07 -12.02 -20.51
C GLU A 53 3.56 -10.75 -21.20
N LYS A 54 2.37 -10.29 -20.84
CA LYS A 54 1.70 -9.15 -21.49
C LYS A 54 1.91 -7.82 -20.75
N TYR A 55 2.04 -7.87 -19.43
CA TYR A 55 2.02 -6.70 -18.55
C TYR A 55 3.24 -6.62 -17.64
N TYR A 56 4.40 -7.06 -18.14
CA TYR A 56 5.63 -7.05 -17.36
C TYR A 56 5.91 -5.69 -16.71
N ASN A 57 6.18 -5.70 -15.40
CA ASN A 57 6.40 -4.55 -14.54
C ASN A 57 5.24 -3.56 -14.38
N TRP A 58 4.04 -3.88 -14.85
CA TRP A 58 2.85 -3.08 -14.57
C TRP A 58 2.37 -3.31 -13.13
N PHE A 59 1.57 -2.37 -12.63
CA PHE A 59 0.89 -2.52 -11.36
C PHE A 59 -0.37 -3.35 -11.54
N ILE A 60 -0.64 -4.21 -10.56
CA ILE A 60 -1.88 -4.96 -10.46
C ILE A 60 -2.46 -4.78 -9.06
N ALA A 61 -3.73 -4.40 -8.96
CA ALA A 61 -4.48 -4.40 -7.71
C ALA A 61 -5.48 -5.54 -7.72
N ILE A 62 -5.47 -6.36 -6.67
CA ILE A 62 -6.28 -7.57 -6.55
C ILE A 62 -7.23 -7.41 -5.37
N GLU A 63 -8.48 -7.78 -5.60
CA GLU A 63 -9.52 -7.84 -4.59
C GLU A 63 -9.53 -9.26 -3.97
N PRO A 64 -9.47 -9.39 -2.64
CA PRO A 64 -9.20 -10.66 -1.96
C PRO A 64 -10.33 -11.69 -2.03
N ASP A 65 -11.59 -11.30 -2.18
CA ASP A 65 -12.73 -12.21 -2.04
C ASP A 65 -13.29 -12.69 -3.39
N SER A 66 -13.29 -11.83 -4.41
CA SER A 66 -13.75 -12.09 -5.77
C SER A 66 -12.64 -12.53 -6.72
N GLY A 67 -11.38 -12.19 -6.41
CA GLY A 67 -10.25 -12.36 -7.33
C GLY A 67 -10.27 -11.41 -8.52
N GLU A 68 -11.18 -10.43 -8.54
CA GLU A 68 -11.13 -9.37 -9.53
C GLU A 68 -9.83 -8.57 -9.42
N TYR A 69 -9.30 -8.17 -10.57
CA TYR A 69 -8.08 -7.40 -10.62
C TYR A 69 -8.14 -6.22 -11.60
N LEU A 70 -7.31 -5.23 -11.31
CA LEU A 70 -7.09 -4.04 -12.12
C LEU A 70 -5.62 -3.96 -12.48
N VAL A 71 -5.30 -3.67 -13.73
CA VAL A 71 -3.92 -3.57 -14.23
C VAL A 71 -3.68 -2.20 -14.85
N ASP A 72 -2.54 -1.58 -14.55
CA ASP A 72 -2.13 -0.29 -15.12
C ASP A 72 -0.61 -0.13 -15.07
N PRO A 73 0.04 0.49 -16.07
CA PRO A 73 1.48 0.72 -16.02
C PRO A 73 1.89 1.70 -14.91
N LYS A 74 0.97 2.51 -14.38
CA LYS A 74 1.24 3.51 -13.34
C LYS A 74 0.36 3.27 -12.11
N LEU A 75 0.93 3.43 -10.93
CA LEU A 75 0.18 3.33 -9.67
C LEU A 75 -1.01 4.31 -9.60
N LEU A 76 -0.84 5.54 -10.13
CA LEU A 76 -1.94 6.51 -10.19
C LEU A 76 -3.11 6.03 -11.07
N GLY A 77 -2.83 5.28 -12.14
CA GLY A 77 -3.87 4.71 -12.98
C GLY A 77 -4.64 3.59 -12.27
N ILE A 78 -3.97 2.78 -11.44
CA ILE A 78 -4.64 1.84 -10.53
C ILE A 78 -5.57 2.59 -9.57
N ILE A 79 -5.08 3.64 -8.90
CA ILE A 79 -5.89 4.42 -7.95
C ILE A 79 -7.13 5.00 -8.62
N GLN A 80 -6.98 5.55 -9.83
CA GLN A 80 -8.12 6.07 -10.59
C GLN A 80 -9.12 4.96 -10.94
N LYS A 81 -8.64 3.82 -11.45
CA LYS A 81 -9.49 2.67 -11.77
C LYS A 81 -10.25 2.11 -10.55
N ILE A 82 -9.62 2.11 -9.38
CA ILE A 82 -10.27 1.71 -8.12
C ILE A 82 -11.40 2.68 -7.78
N ARG A 83 -11.15 3.99 -7.84
CA ARG A 83 -12.17 5.01 -7.60
C ARG A 83 -13.32 4.91 -8.60
N ASP A 84 -13.02 4.70 -9.88
CA ASP A 84 -14.03 4.59 -10.93
C ASP A 84 -14.89 3.34 -10.76
N ARG A 85 -14.30 2.21 -10.33
CA ARG A 85 -15.01 0.94 -10.16
C ARG A 85 -15.82 0.87 -8.86
N TYR A 86 -15.23 1.32 -7.75
CA TYR A 86 -15.78 1.10 -6.42
C TYR A 86 -16.39 2.35 -5.78
N GLY A 87 -16.14 3.54 -6.33
CA GLY A 87 -16.63 4.80 -5.79
C GLY A 87 -16.17 5.02 -4.36
N ASP A 88 -17.13 5.37 -3.50
CA ASP A 88 -16.90 5.58 -2.05
C ASP A 88 -17.01 4.29 -1.22
N LYS A 89 -17.11 3.12 -1.85
CA LYS A 89 -17.14 1.85 -1.12
C LYS A 89 -15.79 1.58 -0.47
N GLU A 90 -15.82 1.15 0.77
CA GLU A 90 -14.64 0.68 1.47
C GLU A 90 -14.22 -0.68 0.91
N VAL A 91 -13.19 -0.69 0.07
CA VAL A 91 -12.60 -1.89 -0.53
C VAL A 91 -11.13 -2.01 -0.15
N MET A 92 -10.73 -3.19 0.34
CA MET A 92 -9.35 -3.47 0.70
C MET A 92 -8.67 -4.31 -0.38
N LEU A 93 -8.02 -3.63 -1.32
CA LEU A 93 -7.21 -4.27 -2.35
C LEU A 93 -5.72 -4.27 -1.98
N THR A 94 -4.98 -5.27 -2.46
CA THR A 94 -3.50 -5.27 -2.37
C THR A 94 -2.90 -5.02 -3.75
N THR A 95 -1.92 -4.12 -3.82
CA THR A 95 -1.21 -3.79 -5.06
C THR A 95 0.14 -4.50 -5.13
N PHE A 96 0.41 -5.14 -6.27
CA PHE A 96 1.68 -5.79 -6.60
C PHE A 96 2.25 -5.23 -7.90
N ARG A 97 3.49 -5.60 -8.22
CA ARG A 97 4.04 -5.51 -9.59
C ARG A 97 3.96 -6.85 -10.28
N LEU A 98 3.56 -6.86 -11.54
CA LEU A 98 3.62 -8.04 -12.41
C LEU A 98 5.06 -8.32 -12.83
N ASN A 99 5.82 -8.93 -11.91
CA ASN A 99 7.20 -9.40 -12.11
C ASN A 99 7.42 -10.72 -11.34
N GLU A 100 8.66 -11.19 -11.31
CA GLU A 100 9.06 -12.49 -10.74
C GLU A 100 8.85 -12.58 -9.22
N THR A 101 8.58 -11.47 -8.53
CA THR A 101 8.44 -11.45 -7.06
C THR A 101 7.16 -10.81 -6.56
N GLY A 102 6.43 -10.08 -7.40
CA GLY A 102 5.30 -9.24 -6.96
C GLY A 102 5.71 -7.92 -6.30
N ALA A 103 7.00 -7.69 -6.07
CA ALA A 103 7.46 -6.61 -5.21
C ALA A 103 7.54 -5.26 -5.91
N CYS A 104 7.09 -4.23 -5.20
CA CYS A 104 7.24 -2.84 -5.58
C CYS A 104 8.55 -2.27 -5.01
N GLY A 105 9.69 -2.59 -5.64
CA GLY A 105 11.02 -2.11 -5.21
C GLY A 105 12.02 -3.24 -5.01
N LYS A 106 13.12 -2.93 -4.33
CA LYS A 106 14.11 -3.93 -3.90
C LYS A 106 13.67 -4.49 -2.55
N ILE A 107 13.67 -5.82 -2.42
CA ILE A 107 13.50 -6.54 -1.15
C ILE A 107 14.88 -6.67 -0.49
#